data_AF-A0A7X8GSK5-F1
#
_entry.id   AF-A0A7X8GSK5-F1
#
_cell.length_a   1.000
_cell.length_b   1.000
_cell.length_c   1.000
_cell.angle_alpha   90.00
_cell.angle_beta   90.00
_cell.angle_gamma   90.00
#
_symmetry.space_group_name_H-M   'P 1'
#
loop_
_entity.id
_entity.type
_entity.pdbx_description
1 polymer ?
#
loop_
_entity_poly.entity_id
_entity_poly.type
_entity_poly.pdbx_seq_one_letter_code
_entity_poly.pdbx_strand_id
1 'polypeptide(L)'
;MYSRKVRRTTQLKLLQAEHTMQQQALQAKIMREEAGKRKWLLELYSYISNRLTFLQQEFEILTQRYVSSHPKVYRDMQLILKKTDTDLRDITKTLSVDDETFYAYTNLRDEEGILNPTEKMMLMLLACDADNRQLATFMNTSIESVRVRKSQLKKKMQEKAIDTAVFQD
;
A
#
# COMPACT_ATOMS: atom_id res chain seq x y z
N MET A 1 7.86 58.50 -15.57
CA MET A 1 7.60 57.87 -14.25
C MET A 1 6.88 56.51 -14.34
N TYR A 2 5.88 56.34 -15.20
CA TYR A 2 5.07 55.11 -15.34
C TYR A 2 5.89 53.85 -15.71
N SER A 3 6.82 53.95 -16.66
CA SER A 3 7.64 52.82 -17.14
C SER A 3 8.53 52.17 -16.06
N ARG A 4 9.09 52.96 -15.13
CA ARG A 4 9.90 52.44 -14.01
C ARG A 4 9.07 51.67 -12.98
N LYS A 5 7.84 52.11 -12.70
CA LYS A 5 6.92 51.41 -11.80
C LYS A 5 6.50 50.06 -12.39
N VAL A 6 6.16 50.03 -13.68
CA VAL A 6 5.81 48.80 -14.41
C VAL A 6 7.00 47.81 -14.44
N ARG A 7 8.22 48.27 -14.71
CA ARG A 7 9.41 47.38 -14.64
C ARG A 7 9.63 46.77 -13.26
N ARG A 8 9.48 47.56 -12.19
CA ARG A 8 9.61 47.08 -10.81
C ARG A 8 8.53 46.06 -10.45
N THR A 9 7.28 46.31 -10.81
CA THR A 9 6.21 45.34 -10.54
C THR A 9 6.37 44.06 -11.36
N THR A 10 6.81 44.15 -12.62
CA THR A 10 7.12 42.97 -13.41
C THR A 10 8.28 42.17 -12.81
N GLN A 11 9.37 42.81 -12.36
CA GLN A 11 10.48 42.14 -11.68
C GLN A 11 10.04 41.46 -10.37
N LEU A 12 9.21 42.12 -9.57
CA LEU A 12 8.68 41.54 -8.33
C LEU A 12 7.79 40.32 -8.61
N LYS A 13 6.94 40.38 -9.63
CA LYS A 13 6.14 39.22 -10.07
C LYS A 13 7.01 38.07 -10.55
N LEU A 14 8.11 38.38 -11.25
CA LEU A 14 9.05 37.39 -11.76
C LEU A 14 9.79 36.69 -10.59
N LEU A 15 10.26 37.47 -9.61
CA LEU A 15 10.85 36.95 -8.37
C LEU A 15 9.86 36.10 -7.55
N GLN A 16 8.59 36.51 -7.46
CA GLN A 16 7.56 35.69 -6.81
C GLN A 16 7.32 34.39 -7.56
N ALA A 17 7.27 34.43 -8.89
CA ALA A 17 7.09 33.24 -9.72
C ALA A 17 8.30 32.28 -9.61
N GLU A 18 9.52 32.80 -9.56
CA GLU A 18 10.72 31.99 -9.32
C GLU A 18 10.70 31.34 -7.93
N HIS A 19 10.31 32.09 -6.90
CA HIS A 19 10.21 31.55 -5.54
C HIS A 19 9.12 30.47 -5.43
N THR A 20 7.94 30.67 -6.03
CA THR A 20 6.89 29.65 -6.04
C THR A 20 7.30 28.42 -6.85
N MET A 21 7.98 28.60 -7.99
CA MET A 21 8.54 27.47 -8.74
C MET A 21 9.58 26.69 -7.93
N GLN A 22 10.47 27.37 -7.20
CA GLN A 22 11.45 26.72 -6.33
C GLN A 22 10.78 25.94 -5.20
N GLN A 23 9.76 26.51 -4.56
CA GLN A 23 8.97 25.83 -3.53
C GLN A 23 8.26 24.59 -4.09
N GLN A 24 7.63 24.71 -5.26
CA GLN A 24 6.98 23.58 -5.94
C GLN A 24 7.99 22.49 -6.31
N ALA A 25 9.17 22.86 -6.80
CA ALA A 25 10.22 21.91 -7.15
C ALA A 25 10.74 21.16 -5.92
N LEU A 26 10.93 21.86 -4.79
CA LEU A 26 11.33 21.25 -3.53
C LEU A 26 10.26 20.30 -3.00
N GLN A 27 8.99 20.72 -3.03
CA GLN A 27 7.86 19.90 -2.57
C GLN A 27 7.70 18.65 -3.45
N ALA A 28 7.83 18.78 -4.77
CA ALA A 28 7.82 17.65 -5.69
C ALA A 28 8.99 16.68 -5.43
N LYS A 29 10.17 17.19 -5.04
CA LYS A 29 11.31 16.35 -4.67
C LYS A 29 11.03 15.54 -3.41
N ILE A 30 10.50 16.17 -2.36
CA ILE A 30 10.12 15.50 -1.11
C ILE A 30 9.08 14.41 -1.39
N MET A 31 8.04 14.73 -2.16
CA MET A 31 7.00 13.77 -2.55
C MET A 31 7.58 12.56 -3.30
N ARG A 32 8.53 12.77 -4.23
CA ARG A 32 9.20 11.68 -4.95
C ARG A 32 10.04 10.81 -4.04
N GLU A 33 10.78 11.41 -3.09
CA GLU A 33 11.59 10.66 -2.13
C GLU A 33 10.71 9.81 -1.20
N GLU A 34 9.59 10.36 -0.74
CA GLU A 34 8.62 9.59 0.05
C GLU A 34 7.99 8.46 -0.75
N ALA A 35 7.58 8.70 -2.00
CA ALA A 35 7.07 7.66 -2.89
C ALA A 35 8.10 6.54 -3.09
N GLY A 36 9.39 6.89 -3.26
CA GLY A 36 10.48 5.93 -3.36
C GLY A 36 10.66 5.08 -2.10
N LYS A 37 10.61 5.70 -0.91
CA LYS A 37 10.67 4.97 0.37
C LYS A 37 9.49 4.03 0.55
N ARG A 38 8.28 4.47 0.21
CA ARG A 38 7.05 3.66 0.26
C ARG A 38 7.16 2.44 -0.64
N LYS A 39 7.57 2.64 -1.90
CA LYS A 39 7.80 1.56 -2.86
C LYS A 39 8.82 0.53 -2.34
N TRP A 40 9.94 1.01 -1.81
CA TRP A 40 10.98 0.14 -1.25
C TRP A 40 10.48 -0.70 -0.06
N LEU A 41 9.67 -0.12 0.83
CA LEU A 41 9.07 -0.86 1.95
C LEU A 41 8.10 -1.95 1.47
N LEU A 42 7.30 -1.68 0.43
CA LEU A 42 6.42 -2.67 -0.17
C LEU A 42 7.20 -3.83 -0.79
N GLU A 43 8.28 -3.52 -1.52
CA GLU A 43 9.17 -4.52 -2.10
C GLU A 43 9.84 -5.38 -1.01
N LEU A 44 10.31 -4.76 0.08
CA LEU A 44 10.91 -5.47 1.21
C LEU A 44 9.92 -6.42 1.88
N TYR A 45 8.69 -5.95 2.14
CA TYR A 45 7.65 -6.81 2.71
C TYR A 45 7.31 -7.98 1.79
N SER A 46 7.13 -7.70 0.49
CA SER A 46 6.87 -8.74 -0.51
C SER A 46 8.00 -9.77 -0.53
N TYR A 47 9.26 -9.33 -0.49
CA TYR A 47 10.41 -10.21 -0.40
C TYR A 47 10.36 -11.11 0.83
N ILE A 48 10.18 -10.55 2.03
CA ILE A 48 10.14 -11.31 3.29
C ILE A 48 9.01 -12.35 3.26
N SER A 49 7.82 -11.95 2.81
CA SER A 49 6.68 -12.87 2.75
C SER A 49 6.88 -13.99 1.74
N ASN A 50 7.40 -13.70 0.55
CA ASN A 50 7.76 -14.75 -0.42
C ASN A 50 8.79 -15.75 0.17
N ARG A 51 9.77 -15.26 0.95
CA ARG A 51 10.75 -16.14 1.62
C ARG A 51 10.12 -17.01 2.70
N LEU A 52 9.13 -16.49 3.43
CA LEU A 52 8.35 -17.28 4.38
C LEU A 52 7.57 -18.40 3.66
N THR A 53 6.88 -18.07 2.56
CA THR A 53 6.14 -19.07 1.77
C THR A 53 7.06 -20.16 1.23
N PHE A 54 8.25 -19.78 0.74
CA PHE A 54 9.25 -20.75 0.32
C PHE A 54 9.68 -21.67 1.46
N LEU A 55 9.98 -21.12 2.64
CA LEU A 55 10.34 -21.92 3.82
C LEU A 55 9.23 -22.88 4.23
N GLN A 56 7.97 -22.44 4.19
CA GLN A 56 6.81 -23.31 4.47
C GLN A 56 6.75 -24.51 3.51
N GLN A 57 6.93 -24.26 2.21
CA GLN A 57 6.91 -25.31 1.18
C GLN A 57 8.04 -26.32 1.37
N GLU A 58 9.27 -25.84 1.57
CA GLU A 58 10.44 -26.72 1.83
C GLU A 58 10.23 -27.55 3.10
N PHE A 59 9.65 -26.94 4.14
CA PHE A 59 9.37 -27.63 5.39
C PHE A 59 8.28 -28.70 5.21
N GLU A 60 7.22 -28.46 4.44
CA GLU A 60 6.22 -29.48 4.11
C GLU A 60 6.81 -30.68 3.37
N ILE A 61 7.70 -30.44 2.40
CA ILE A 61 8.39 -31.50 1.65
C ILE A 61 9.24 -32.35 2.60
N LEU A 62 10.03 -31.73 3.49
CA LEU A 62 10.88 -32.44 4.43
C LEU A 62 10.09 -33.21 5.50
N THR A 63 8.96 -32.66 5.93
CA THR A 63 8.13 -33.25 7.00
C THR A 63 7.18 -34.33 6.53
N GLN A 64 7.05 -34.55 5.22
CA GLN A 64 6.15 -35.53 4.62
C GLN A 64 6.39 -36.97 5.15
N ARG A 65 7.65 -37.32 5.47
CA ARG A 65 8.01 -38.63 6.07
C ARG A 65 7.55 -38.79 7.52
N TYR A 66 7.28 -37.69 8.20
CA TYR A 66 6.82 -37.67 9.59
C TYR A 66 5.30 -37.77 9.73
N VAL A 67 4.55 -37.62 8.62
CA VAL A 67 3.08 -37.72 8.59
C VAL A 67 2.61 -39.04 9.19
N SER A 68 3.24 -40.16 8.80
CA SER A 68 2.88 -41.50 9.29
C SER A 68 3.74 -41.98 10.45
N SER A 69 5.02 -41.59 10.48
CA SER A 69 5.97 -42.11 11.48
C SER A 69 5.89 -41.38 12.83
N HIS A 70 5.62 -40.08 12.85
CA HIS A 70 5.55 -39.26 14.07
C HIS A 70 4.46 -38.18 13.96
N PRO A 71 3.17 -38.57 13.95
CA PRO A 71 2.06 -37.67 13.64
C PRO A 71 1.89 -36.50 14.63
N LYS A 72 2.31 -36.68 15.90
CA LYS A 72 2.30 -35.58 16.89
C LYS A 72 3.32 -34.49 16.53
N VAL A 73 4.53 -34.89 16.17
CA VAL A 73 5.60 -33.96 15.74
C VAL A 73 5.18 -33.20 14.48
N TYR A 74 4.59 -33.90 13.51
CA TYR A 74 4.03 -33.28 12.31
C TYR A 74 2.96 -32.22 12.62
N ARG A 75 2.03 -32.51 13.54
CA ARG A 75 1.01 -31.53 13.97
C ARG A 75 1.61 -30.31 14.65
N ASP A 76 2.56 -30.51 15.56
CA ASP A 76 3.23 -29.41 16.27
C ASP A 76 3.99 -28.51 15.27
N MET A 77 4.66 -29.11 14.30
CA MET A 77 5.32 -28.42 13.18
C MET A 77 4.34 -27.59 12.34
N GLN A 78 3.20 -28.17 11.92
CA GLN A 78 2.16 -27.42 11.21
C GLN A 78 1.60 -26.26 12.04
N LEU A 79 1.45 -26.45 13.35
CA LEU A 79 0.95 -25.42 14.26
C LEU A 79 1.93 -24.24 14.35
N ILE A 80 3.24 -24.50 14.38
CA ILE A 80 4.28 -23.45 14.36
C ILE A 80 4.20 -22.67 13.05
N LEU A 81 4.18 -23.36 11.90
CA LEU A 81 4.08 -22.70 10.58
C LEU A 81 2.84 -21.81 10.47
N LYS A 82 1.70 -22.32 10.94
CA LYS A 82 0.42 -21.58 10.94
C LYS A 82 0.45 -20.38 11.88
N LYS A 83 1.09 -20.49 13.05
CA LYS A 83 1.25 -19.37 13.99
C LYS A 83 2.14 -18.28 13.41
N THR A 84 3.31 -18.62 12.88
CA THR A 84 4.24 -17.65 12.27
C THR A 84 3.61 -16.91 11.08
N ASP A 85 2.83 -17.62 10.27
CA ASP A 85 2.02 -17.03 9.20
C ASP A 85 0.95 -16.08 9.75
N THR A 86 0.27 -16.47 10.84
CA THR A 86 -0.73 -15.62 11.51
C THR A 86 -0.10 -14.36 12.11
N ASP A 87 1.07 -14.46 12.75
CA ASP A 87 1.77 -13.33 13.36
C ASP A 87 2.19 -12.30 12.30
N LEU A 88 2.67 -12.76 11.14
CA LEU A 88 3.02 -11.90 10.00
C LEU A 88 1.78 -11.30 9.31
N ARG A 89 0.63 -11.98 9.35
CA ARG A 89 -0.65 -11.43 8.87
C ARG A 89 -1.19 -10.37 9.81
N ASP A 90 -1.10 -10.58 11.11
CA ASP A 90 -1.64 -9.69 12.13
C ASP A 90 -0.83 -8.39 12.28
N ILE A 91 0.37 -8.29 11.66
CA ILE A 91 1.04 -7.00 11.42
C ILE A 91 0.08 -5.99 10.79
N THR A 92 -0.78 -6.41 9.85
CA THR A 92 -1.75 -5.51 9.20
C THR A 92 -2.88 -5.06 10.13
N LYS A 93 -3.21 -5.84 11.17
CA LYS A 93 -4.16 -5.43 12.22
C LYS A 93 -3.53 -4.46 13.22
N THR A 94 -2.22 -4.57 13.40
CA THR A 94 -1.44 -3.67 14.26
C THR A 94 -1.18 -2.33 13.57
N LEU A 95 -1.05 -2.36 12.24
CA LEU A 95 -1.10 -1.21 11.34
C LEU A 95 -2.56 -0.77 11.11
N SER A 96 -3.21 -0.34 12.17
CA SER A 96 -4.48 0.38 12.07
C SER A 96 -4.27 1.61 11.19
N VAL A 97 -4.96 1.66 10.06
CA VAL A 97 -5.03 2.86 9.23
C VAL A 97 -5.93 3.86 9.93
N ASP A 98 -5.34 4.87 10.56
CA ASP A 98 -6.09 6.03 11.00
C ASP A 98 -6.54 6.87 9.78
N ASP A 99 -7.59 7.66 9.95
CA ASP A 99 -8.20 8.39 8.84
C ASP A 99 -7.29 9.50 8.29
N GLU A 100 -6.36 10.05 9.08
CA GLU A 100 -5.39 11.04 8.59
C GLU A 100 -4.38 10.38 7.67
N THR A 101 -3.86 9.22 8.06
CA THR A 101 -2.96 8.42 7.21
C THR A 101 -3.70 7.95 5.95
N PHE A 102 -4.96 7.51 6.05
CA PHE A 102 -5.75 7.16 4.86
C PHE A 102 -5.86 8.32 3.87
N TYR A 103 -6.23 9.50 4.37
CA TYR A 103 -6.36 10.71 3.56
C TYR A 103 -5.02 11.15 2.96
N ALA A 104 -3.93 11.10 3.74
CA ALA A 104 -2.59 11.47 3.26
C ALA A 104 -2.11 10.60 2.09
N TYR A 105 -2.56 9.34 2.01
CA TYR A 105 -2.18 8.41 0.96
C TYR A 105 -3.12 8.45 -0.23
N THR A 106 -4.43 8.53 0.00
CA THR A 106 -5.44 8.36 -1.06
C THR A 106 -6.06 9.67 -1.51
N ASN A 107 -5.93 10.74 -0.73
CA ASN A 107 -6.67 12.00 -0.85
C ASN A 107 -8.21 11.82 -0.79
N LEU A 108 -8.68 10.67 -0.27
CA LEU A 108 -10.10 10.34 -0.09
C LEU A 108 -10.51 10.53 1.37
N ARG A 109 -11.70 11.08 1.59
CA ARG A 109 -12.36 11.11 2.90
C ARG A 109 -13.53 10.16 2.91
N ASP A 110 -13.61 9.34 3.94
CA ASP A 110 -14.70 8.37 4.14
C ASP A 110 -15.55 8.78 5.35
N GLU A 111 -16.22 9.92 5.23
CA GLU A 111 -16.99 10.52 6.33
C GLU A 111 -18.24 9.69 6.71
N GLU A 112 -18.78 8.92 5.76
CA GLU A 112 -19.95 8.07 5.96
C GLU A 112 -19.60 6.62 6.38
N GLY A 113 -18.30 6.29 6.52
CA GLY A 113 -17.86 4.94 6.86
C GLY A 113 -18.24 3.89 5.81
N ILE A 114 -18.26 4.29 4.54
CA ILE A 114 -18.61 3.42 3.39
C ILE A 114 -17.55 2.34 3.23
N LEU A 115 -16.28 2.65 3.48
CA LEU A 115 -15.14 1.77 3.28
C LEU A 115 -14.79 1.04 4.57
N ASN A 116 -14.73 -0.29 4.49
CA ASN A 116 -14.22 -1.07 5.62
C ASN A 116 -12.68 -0.97 5.73
N PRO A 117 -12.08 -1.33 6.87
CA PRO A 117 -10.63 -1.22 7.07
C PRO A 117 -9.78 -1.98 6.04
N THR A 118 -10.28 -3.10 5.53
CA THR A 118 -9.57 -3.90 4.51
C THR A 118 -9.59 -3.22 3.15
N GLU A 119 -10.71 -2.57 2.80
CA GLU A 119 -10.85 -1.75 1.59
C GLU A 119 -9.98 -0.49 1.68
N LYS A 120 -9.96 0.20 2.84
CA LYS A 120 -9.06 1.33 3.08
C LYS A 120 -7.59 0.96 2.90
N MET A 121 -7.17 -0.18 3.47
CA MET A 121 -5.82 -0.72 3.28
C MET A 121 -5.52 -1.02 1.81
N MET A 122 -6.45 -1.65 1.08
CA MET A 122 -6.26 -1.93 -0.35
C MET A 122 -6.04 -0.64 -1.15
N LEU A 123 -6.83 0.41 -0.90
CA LEU A 123 -6.70 1.70 -1.58
C LEU A 123 -5.37 2.39 -1.27
N MET A 124 -4.89 2.32 -0.02
CA MET A 124 -3.59 2.86 0.34
C MET A 124 -2.44 2.14 -0.35
N LEU A 125 -2.51 0.81 -0.43
CA LEU A 125 -1.51 0.02 -1.14
C LEU A 125 -1.53 0.33 -2.65
N LEU A 126 -2.72 0.52 -3.24
CA LEU A 126 -2.85 0.96 -4.63
C LEU A 126 -2.28 2.36 -4.85
N ALA A 127 -2.48 3.29 -3.91
CA ALA A 127 -1.87 4.62 -3.96
C ALA A 127 -0.34 4.60 -3.85
N CYS A 128 0.23 3.48 -3.40
CA CYS A 128 1.67 3.22 -3.39
C CYS A 128 2.15 2.40 -4.60
N ASP A 129 1.35 2.32 -5.67
CA ASP A 129 1.62 1.54 -6.88
C ASP A 129 1.83 0.03 -6.62
N ALA A 130 1.18 -0.53 -5.59
CA ALA A 130 1.27 -1.96 -5.31
C ALA A 130 0.61 -2.78 -6.44
N ASP A 131 1.38 -3.70 -7.02
CA ASP A 131 0.86 -4.62 -8.02
C ASP A 131 -0.04 -5.71 -7.40
N ASN A 132 -0.76 -6.46 -8.23
CA ASN A 132 -1.68 -7.48 -7.75
C ASN A 132 -0.99 -8.60 -6.94
N ARG A 133 0.30 -8.85 -7.17
CA ARG A 133 1.07 -9.85 -6.40
C ARG A 133 1.43 -9.30 -5.03
N GLN A 134 1.88 -8.06 -4.94
CA GLN A 134 2.16 -7.37 -3.69
C GLN A 134 0.90 -7.23 -2.83
N LEU A 135 -0.23 -6.88 -3.46
CA LEU A 135 -1.54 -6.87 -2.79
C LEU A 135 -1.95 -8.25 -2.30
N ALA A 136 -1.78 -9.30 -3.12
CA ALA A 136 -2.09 -10.68 -2.74
C ALA A 136 -1.26 -11.12 -1.54
N THR A 137 0.02 -10.75 -1.53
CA THR A 137 0.93 -10.98 -0.41
C THR A 137 0.51 -10.22 0.85
N PHE A 138 0.27 -8.91 0.77
CA PHE A 138 -0.15 -8.08 1.92
C PHE A 138 -1.48 -8.50 2.51
N MET A 139 -2.44 -8.83 1.65
CA MET A 139 -3.78 -9.22 2.07
C MET A 139 -3.90 -10.72 2.33
N ASN A 140 -2.81 -11.47 2.16
CA ASN A 140 -2.75 -12.92 2.25
C ASN A 140 -3.94 -13.58 1.53
N THR A 141 -3.99 -13.39 0.23
CA THR A 141 -5.04 -13.95 -0.60
C THR A 141 -4.49 -14.29 -1.98
N SER A 142 -5.29 -14.92 -2.83
CA SER A 142 -4.85 -15.20 -4.20
C SER A 142 -4.92 -13.93 -5.05
N ILE A 143 -4.10 -13.90 -6.11
CA ILE A 143 -4.12 -12.82 -7.10
C ILE A 143 -5.52 -12.67 -7.72
N GLU A 144 -6.22 -13.79 -7.95
CA GLU A 144 -7.60 -13.84 -8.44
C GLU A 144 -8.55 -13.15 -7.46
N SER A 145 -8.42 -13.43 -6.16
CA SER A 145 -9.24 -12.79 -5.14
C SER A 145 -8.99 -11.28 -5.09
N VAL A 146 -7.74 -10.83 -5.20
CA VAL A 146 -7.40 -9.41 -5.30
C VAL A 146 -8.08 -8.76 -6.49
N ARG A 147 -8.03 -9.37 -7.68
CA ARG A 147 -8.66 -8.83 -8.89
C ARG A 147 -10.18 -8.66 -8.72
N VAL A 148 -10.84 -9.68 -8.18
CA VAL A 148 -12.29 -9.62 -7.90
C VAL A 148 -12.61 -8.52 -6.90
N ARG A 149 -11.88 -8.45 -5.79
CA ARG A 149 -12.07 -7.43 -4.74
C ARG A 149 -11.81 -6.02 -5.26
N LYS A 150 -10.75 -5.80 -6.08
CA LYS A 150 -10.49 -4.51 -6.74
C LYS A 150 -11.67 -4.10 -7.63
N SER A 151 -12.19 -5.03 -8.43
CA SER A 151 -13.34 -4.76 -9.30
C SER A 151 -14.61 -4.42 -8.49
N GLN A 152 -14.88 -5.16 -7.42
CA GLN A 152 -16.02 -4.91 -6.53
C GLN A 152 -15.89 -3.56 -5.82
N LEU A 153 -14.69 -3.23 -5.34
CA LEU A 153 -14.41 -1.96 -4.67
C LEU A 153 -14.54 -0.77 -5.62
N LYS A 154 -13.99 -0.86 -6.84
CA LYS A 154 -14.14 0.16 -7.89
C LYS A 154 -15.62 0.42 -8.18
N LYS A 155 -16.41 -0.64 -8.33
CA LYS A 155 -17.87 -0.54 -8.54
C LYS A 155 -18.59 0.14 -7.36
N LYS A 156 -18.29 -0.29 -6.13
CA LYS A 156 -18.84 0.29 -4.89
C LYS A 156 -18.55 1.79 -4.78
N MET A 157 -17.32 2.20 -5.11
CA MET A 157 -16.92 3.61 -5.09
C MET A 157 -17.64 4.43 -6.17
N GLN A 158 -17.80 3.89 -7.38
CA GLN A 158 -18.56 4.53 -8.45
C GLN A 158 -20.04 4.73 -8.07
N GLU A 159 -20.68 3.72 -7.49
CA GLU A 159 -22.07 3.79 -7.01
C GLU A 159 -22.28 4.86 -5.92
N LYS A 160 -21.23 5.20 -5.20
CA LYS A 160 -21.21 6.20 -4.11
C LYS A 160 -20.59 7.53 -4.51
N ALA A 161 -20.32 7.73 -5.81
CA ALA A 161 -19.68 8.94 -6.35
C ALA A 161 -18.32 9.29 -5.70
N ILE A 162 -17.58 8.28 -5.24
CA ILE A 162 -16.21 8.42 -4.72
C ILE A 162 -15.23 8.34 -5.90
N ASP A 163 -14.18 9.17 -5.87
CA ASP A 163 -13.13 9.17 -6.90
C ASP A 163 -12.43 7.80 -6.99
N THR A 164 -12.25 7.32 -8.23
CA THR A 164 -11.64 6.02 -8.54
C THR A 164 -10.29 6.14 -9.27
N ALA A 165 -9.69 7.34 -9.28
CA ALA A 165 -8.38 7.59 -9.90
C ALA A 165 -7.25 6.67 -9.40
N VAL A 166 -7.35 6.12 -8.18
CA VAL A 166 -6.36 5.20 -7.59
C VAL A 166 -6.35 3.82 -8.27
N PHE A 167 -7.41 3.46 -9.00
CA PHE A 167 -7.46 2.24 -9.82
C PHE A 167 -6.94 2.56 -11.23
N GLN A 168 -5.64 2.84 -11.36
CA GLN A 168 -5.01 2.90 -12.69
C GLN A 168 -5.16 1.54 -13.40
N ASP A 169 -5.37 1.59 -14.72
CA ASP A 169 -5.62 0.43 -15.58
C ASP A 169 -4.39 -0.49 -15.74
#